data_AF-A0A1I4ZD86-F1
#
_entry.id   AF-A0A1I4ZD86-F1
#
_cell.length_a   1.000
_cell.length_b   1.000
_cell.length_c   1.000
_cell.angle_alpha   90.00
_cell.angle_beta   90.00
_cell.angle_gamma   90.00
#
_symmetry.space_group_name_H-M   'P 1'
#
loop_
_entity.id
_entity.type
_entity.pdbx_description
1 polymer ?
#
loop_
_entity_poly.entity_id
_entity_poly.type
_entity_poly.pdbx_seq_one_letter_code
_entity_poly.pdbx_strand_id
1 'polypeptide(L)'
;MDQSQSMEDDVLNWLRVRGYPLEMKVAQQFRRESRHFPFVGQGWNYVDPVTRQVRSTDVVAATGVHNYRHIREIDIMIVMECKDRTAPWIVLKDEQNIYDLEYEPHIVLSSLLPNTVPEKVVGEIFPEEVMDYYDDGTLLLSVNPGYEICEKRNTEKSKIDYAYASTQQVVSASLADVIPTFMRDENQTSLPPKVVFPTVVTTAPLYEVWLDSSADLKIAQVERSSIVTRISSSSPDVMVNVVTFAALGNFIAACDSTAHMLQTANYQKTILPESGH
;
A
#
# COMPACT_ATOMS: atom_id res chain seq x y z
N MET A 1 39.64 13.47 -29.71
CA MET A 1 39.00 13.26 -28.40
C MET A 1 37.52 13.25 -28.66
N ASP A 2 36.88 12.13 -28.32
CA ASP A 2 35.54 11.72 -28.74
C ASP A 2 34.49 12.49 -27.94
N GLN A 3 33.86 13.50 -28.56
CA GLN A 3 32.77 14.29 -27.95
C GLN A 3 31.41 13.56 -28.02
N SER A 4 31.41 12.26 -28.33
CA SER A 4 30.22 11.40 -28.34
C SER A 4 30.16 10.43 -27.15
N GLN A 5 30.61 10.85 -25.96
CA GLN A 5 29.86 10.39 -24.80
C GLN A 5 28.45 10.98 -24.99
N SER A 6 27.56 10.12 -25.51
CA SER A 6 26.31 10.53 -26.15
C SER A 6 25.46 11.25 -25.10
N MET A 7 24.75 12.30 -25.51
CA MET A 7 23.73 12.92 -24.64
C MET A 7 22.74 11.87 -24.09
N GLU A 8 22.56 10.75 -24.80
CA GLU A 8 21.81 9.58 -24.33
C GLU A 8 22.47 8.89 -23.13
N ASP A 9 23.79 8.71 -23.13
CA ASP A 9 24.53 8.12 -21.99
C ASP A 9 24.42 9.02 -20.76
N ASP A 10 24.49 10.33 -20.93
CA ASP A 10 24.32 11.30 -19.85
C ASP A 10 22.90 11.25 -19.27
N VAL A 11 21.87 11.19 -20.12
CA VAL A 11 20.48 11.05 -19.68
C VAL A 11 20.25 9.70 -18.98
N LEU A 12 20.80 8.61 -19.50
CA LEU A 12 20.70 7.28 -18.88
C LEU A 12 21.41 7.23 -17.53
N ASN A 13 22.59 7.82 -17.42
CA ASN A 13 23.32 7.90 -16.16
C ASN A 13 22.57 8.78 -15.15
N TRP A 14 22.01 9.90 -15.59
CA TRP A 14 21.17 10.74 -14.74
C TRP A 14 19.95 9.98 -14.22
N LEU A 15 19.21 9.27 -15.09
CA LEU A 15 18.06 8.45 -14.70
C LEU A 15 18.44 7.33 -13.73
N ARG A 16 19.60 6.68 -13.91
CA ARG A 16 20.10 5.61 -13.02
C ARG A 16 20.40 6.06 -11.61
N VAL A 17 20.77 7.34 -11.43
CA VAL A 17 21.03 7.91 -10.10
C VAL A 17 19.73 8.37 -9.42
N ARG A 18 18.62 8.45 -10.17
CA ARG A 18 17.29 8.79 -9.64
C ARG A 18 16.51 7.53 -9.27
N GLY A 19 15.42 7.71 -8.52
CA GLY A 19 14.50 6.62 -8.14
C GLY A 19 13.66 6.07 -9.30
N TYR A 20 13.57 6.79 -10.42
CA TYR A 20 12.69 6.46 -11.56
C TYR A 20 12.83 5.02 -12.10
N PRO A 21 14.04 4.43 -12.24
CA PRO A 21 14.15 3.07 -12.76
C PRO A 21 13.45 2.04 -11.87
N LEU A 22 13.42 2.23 -10.54
CA LEU A 22 12.69 1.35 -9.65
C LEU A 22 11.18 1.50 -9.87
N GLU A 23 10.67 2.73 -9.92
CA GLU A 23 9.25 3.02 -10.19
C GLU A 23 8.77 2.37 -11.49
N MET A 24 9.55 2.50 -12.56
CA MET A 24 9.28 1.89 -13.87
C MET A 24 9.25 0.35 -13.80
N LYS A 25 10.19 -0.26 -13.07
CA LYS A 25 10.24 -1.72 -12.88
C LYS A 25 9.05 -2.22 -12.07
N VAL A 26 8.69 -1.53 -10.98
CA VAL A 26 7.53 -1.87 -10.16
C VAL A 26 6.26 -1.82 -10.98
N ALA A 27 6.03 -0.73 -11.71
CA ALA A 27 4.87 -0.59 -12.58
C ALA A 27 4.84 -1.64 -13.71
N GLN A 28 5.99 -1.92 -14.34
CA GLN A 28 6.10 -2.97 -15.36
C GLN A 28 5.76 -4.35 -14.81
N GLN A 29 6.24 -4.67 -13.59
CA GLN A 29 5.99 -5.97 -12.97
C GLN A 29 4.51 -6.14 -12.63
N PHE A 30 3.86 -5.13 -12.04
CA PHE A 30 2.41 -5.15 -11.81
C PHE A 30 1.61 -5.38 -13.10
N ARG A 31 1.94 -4.66 -14.19
CA ARG A 31 1.27 -4.83 -15.50
C ARG A 31 1.43 -6.24 -16.07
N ARG A 32 2.56 -6.90 -15.78
CA ARG A 32 2.87 -8.25 -16.30
C ARG A 32 2.22 -9.35 -15.47
N GLU A 33 2.24 -9.20 -14.15
CA GLU A 33 1.97 -10.31 -13.22
C GLU A 33 0.59 -10.24 -12.59
N SER A 34 0.02 -9.04 -12.38
CA SER A 34 -1.28 -8.94 -11.74
C SER A 34 -2.42 -9.28 -12.71
N ARG A 35 -3.39 -10.04 -12.22
CA ARG A 35 -4.61 -10.40 -12.96
C ARG A 35 -5.79 -9.50 -12.61
N HIS A 36 -5.81 -8.93 -11.40
CA HIS A 36 -6.93 -8.15 -10.90
C HIS A 36 -6.71 -6.64 -10.93
N PHE A 37 -5.50 -6.15 -11.20
CA PHE A 37 -5.20 -4.71 -11.31
C PHE A 37 -4.89 -4.32 -12.76
N PRO A 38 -5.92 -4.17 -13.62
CA PRO A 38 -5.75 -3.76 -15.01
C PRO A 38 -5.25 -2.32 -15.15
N PHE A 39 -5.44 -1.50 -14.11
CA PHE A 39 -4.99 -0.12 -14.09
C PHE A 39 -3.67 0.00 -13.32
N VAL A 40 -2.60 0.40 -14.00
CA VAL A 40 -1.29 0.67 -13.36
C VAL A 40 -0.73 2.01 -13.86
N GLY A 41 -0.86 3.03 -13.01
CA GLY A 41 -0.42 4.40 -13.24
C GLY A 41 0.87 4.75 -12.49
N GLN A 42 1.52 5.85 -12.91
CA GLN A 42 2.70 6.43 -12.28
C GLN A 42 2.55 7.95 -12.20
N GLY A 43 3.10 8.59 -11.17
CA GLY A 43 3.11 10.06 -11.05
C GLY A 43 1.74 10.70 -10.80
N TRP A 44 0.85 10.05 -10.05
CA TRP A 44 -0.51 10.56 -9.82
C TRP A 44 -0.51 11.71 -8.82
N ASN A 45 -1.06 12.85 -9.23
CA ASN A 45 -1.09 14.03 -8.37
C ASN A 45 -2.21 13.92 -7.32
N TYR A 46 -1.89 14.33 -6.10
CA TYR A 46 -2.84 14.44 -5.00
C TYR A 46 -2.58 15.71 -4.19
N VAL A 47 -3.60 16.16 -3.45
CA VAL A 47 -3.46 17.24 -2.47
C VAL A 47 -3.22 16.61 -1.11
N ASP A 48 -2.02 16.80 -0.58
CA ASP A 48 -1.64 16.31 0.74
C ASP A 48 -2.62 16.86 1.81
N PRO A 49 -3.28 16.00 2.60
CA PRO A 49 -4.36 16.42 3.48
C PRO A 49 -3.86 17.28 4.66
N VAL A 50 -2.57 17.24 4.98
CA VAL A 50 -1.94 17.99 6.07
C VAL A 50 -1.40 19.33 5.57
N THR A 51 -0.56 19.28 4.53
CA THR A 51 0.19 20.44 4.03
C THR A 51 -0.55 21.21 2.94
N ARG A 52 -1.60 20.63 2.34
CA ARG A 52 -2.35 21.18 1.19
C ARG A 52 -1.50 21.40 -0.07
N GLN A 53 -0.29 20.85 -0.12
CA GLN A 53 0.56 20.90 -1.29
C GLN A 53 0.18 19.83 -2.30
N VAL A 54 0.34 20.13 -3.58
CA VAL A 54 0.24 19.13 -4.64
C VAL A 54 1.50 18.27 -4.61
N ARG A 55 1.32 16.95 -4.50
CA ARG A 55 2.36 15.93 -4.51
C ARG A 55 2.02 14.86 -5.54
N SER A 56 2.99 14.05 -5.92
CA SER A 56 2.79 12.92 -6.82
C SER A 56 3.08 11.60 -6.11
N THR A 57 2.30 10.56 -6.39
CA THR A 57 2.66 9.18 -6.02
C THR A 57 3.63 8.58 -7.04
N ASP A 58 4.42 7.60 -6.63
CA ASP A 58 5.33 6.92 -7.54
C ASP A 58 4.57 5.93 -8.46
N VAL A 59 3.83 4.98 -7.88
CA VAL A 59 3.03 3.98 -8.63
C VAL A 59 1.68 3.78 -7.97
N VAL A 60 0.62 3.59 -8.77
CA VAL A 60 -0.71 3.18 -8.31
C VAL A 60 -1.16 2.00 -9.14
N ALA A 61 -1.53 0.90 -8.49
CA ALA A 61 -2.25 -0.20 -9.12
C ALA A 61 -3.70 -0.21 -8.61
N ALA A 62 -4.68 -0.31 -9.48
CA ALA A 62 -6.08 -0.35 -9.10
C ALA A 62 -6.85 -1.41 -9.89
N THR A 63 -7.87 -1.98 -9.26
CA THR A 63 -8.79 -2.91 -9.93
C THR A 63 -9.53 -2.23 -11.08
N GLY A 64 -9.69 -0.91 -11.02
CA GLY A 64 -10.14 -0.05 -12.10
C GLY A 64 -11.58 -0.32 -12.56
N VAL A 65 -12.26 0.74 -13.01
CA VAL A 65 -13.62 0.66 -13.57
C VAL A 65 -13.55 0.31 -15.05
N HIS A 66 -12.91 -0.81 -15.44
CA HIS A 66 -12.97 -1.25 -16.83
C HIS A 66 -14.26 -2.02 -17.09
N ASN A 67 -15.22 -1.29 -17.66
CA ASN A 67 -16.35 -1.71 -18.51
C ASN A 67 -17.23 -2.89 -18.06
N TYR A 68 -18.54 -2.66 -18.25
CA TYR A 68 -19.65 -3.62 -18.37
C TYR A 68 -20.41 -3.97 -17.09
N ARG A 69 -21.54 -3.27 -16.92
CA ARG A 69 -22.90 -3.78 -16.61
C ARG A 69 -23.11 -4.68 -15.36
N HIS A 70 -22.06 -5.03 -14.66
CA HIS A 70 -22.04 -5.80 -13.44
C HIS A 70 -21.19 -4.99 -12.47
N ILE A 71 -21.88 -4.31 -11.57
CA ILE A 71 -21.33 -3.43 -10.56
C ILE A 71 -20.30 -4.23 -9.78
N ARG A 72 -19.00 -3.92 -9.94
CA ARG A 72 -18.02 -4.26 -8.90
C ARG A 72 -18.24 -3.21 -7.81
N GLU A 73 -18.72 -3.64 -6.66
CA GLU A 73 -19.11 -2.71 -5.59
C GLU A 73 -17.93 -2.24 -4.75
N ILE A 74 -16.72 -2.83 -4.87
CA ILE A 74 -15.52 -2.41 -4.13
C ILE A 74 -14.36 -2.14 -5.10
N ASP A 75 -13.77 -0.96 -4.99
CA ASP A 75 -12.53 -0.59 -5.68
C ASP A 75 -11.32 -0.87 -4.79
N ILE A 76 -10.33 -1.59 -5.30
CA ILE A 76 -9.13 -1.94 -4.53
C ILE A 76 -7.93 -1.24 -5.16
N MET A 77 -7.14 -0.60 -4.31
CA MET A 77 -5.99 0.20 -4.71
C MET A 77 -4.73 -0.18 -3.93
N ILE A 78 -3.62 -0.29 -4.64
CA ILE A 78 -2.28 -0.34 -4.08
C ILE A 78 -1.60 0.99 -4.41
N VAL A 79 -1.41 1.82 -3.40
CA VAL A 79 -0.70 3.11 -3.54
C VAL A 79 0.74 2.88 -3.11
N MET A 80 1.69 3.17 -4.00
CA MET A 80 3.09 2.82 -3.80
C MET A 80 4.01 4.03 -3.81
N GLU A 81 4.92 4.05 -2.84
CA GLU A 81 6.12 4.88 -2.81
C GLU A 81 7.34 3.98 -3.06
N CYS A 82 8.22 4.35 -3.98
CA CYS A 82 9.40 3.59 -4.36
C CYS A 82 10.68 4.27 -3.86
N LYS A 83 11.61 3.47 -3.32
CA LYS A 83 12.91 3.98 -2.86
C LYS A 83 14.05 3.05 -3.19
N ASP A 84 14.88 3.47 -4.14
CA ASP A 84 16.14 2.80 -4.47
C ASP A 84 17.21 3.20 -3.43
N ARG A 85 17.52 2.29 -2.50
CA ARG A 85 18.38 2.53 -1.34
C ARG A 85 19.23 1.30 -1.06
N THR A 86 20.43 1.52 -0.54
CA THR A 86 21.34 0.44 -0.12
C THR A 86 21.49 0.33 1.39
N ALA A 87 21.17 1.41 2.12
CA ALA A 87 21.20 1.40 3.57
C ALA A 87 20.05 0.54 4.10
N PRO A 88 20.31 -0.38 5.06
CA PRO A 88 19.26 -1.22 5.63
C PRO A 88 18.11 -0.42 6.22
N TRP A 89 16.89 -0.91 6.04
CA TRP A 89 15.71 -0.41 6.73
C TRP A 89 15.35 -1.36 7.87
N ILE A 90 14.94 -0.79 9.00
CA ILE A 90 14.68 -1.50 10.24
C ILE A 90 13.26 -1.16 10.68
N VAL A 91 12.43 -2.18 10.80
CA VAL A 91 11.11 -2.12 11.42
C VAL A 91 11.22 -2.56 12.87
N LEU A 92 10.77 -1.71 13.79
CA LEU A 92 10.73 -2.02 15.22
C LEU A 92 9.38 -2.63 15.56
N LYS A 93 9.40 -3.82 16.16
CA LYS A 93 8.22 -4.61 16.54
C LYS A 93 8.24 -4.92 18.03
N ASP A 94 7.05 -5.22 18.54
CA ASP A 94 6.90 -5.84 19.85
C ASP A 94 6.72 -7.36 19.67
N GLU A 95 7.40 -8.18 20.47
CA GLU A 95 7.24 -9.64 20.44
C GLU A 95 5.82 -10.06 20.79
N GLN A 96 5.19 -9.34 21.73
CA GLN A 96 3.87 -9.67 22.24
C GLN A 96 2.74 -9.14 21.36
N ASN A 97 3.07 -8.41 20.28
CA ASN A 97 2.13 -7.70 19.42
C ASN A 97 1.23 -6.76 20.24
N ILE A 98 1.68 -5.51 20.43
CA ILE A 98 0.90 -4.47 21.13
C ILE A 98 -0.43 -4.14 20.48
N TYR A 99 -0.62 -4.55 19.22
CA TYR A 99 -1.90 -4.51 18.54
C TYR A 99 -2.61 -5.82 18.87
N ASP A 100 -3.31 -5.82 20.01
CA ASP A 100 -4.19 -6.91 20.41
C ASP A 100 -5.10 -7.30 19.25
N LEU A 101 -5.57 -8.54 19.17
CA LEU A 101 -6.36 -9.04 18.02
C LEU A 101 -7.67 -8.25 17.79
N GLU A 102 -8.09 -7.42 18.75
CA GLU A 102 -9.21 -6.48 18.65
C GLU A 102 -8.84 -5.15 17.96
N TYR A 103 -7.55 -4.86 17.83
CA TYR A 103 -7.06 -3.73 17.07
C TYR A 103 -7.15 -4.10 15.60
N GLU A 104 -8.23 -3.69 14.95
CA GLU A 104 -8.39 -3.75 13.50
C GLU A 104 -7.57 -2.59 12.90
N PRO A 105 -6.31 -2.81 12.47
CA PRO A 105 -5.59 -1.76 11.77
C PRO A 105 -6.43 -1.36 10.58
N HIS A 106 -6.89 -0.10 10.57
CA HIS A 106 -7.78 0.36 9.53
C HIS A 106 -7.08 0.19 8.18
N ILE A 107 -7.49 -0.84 7.45
CA ILE A 107 -7.50 -0.80 5.99
C ILE A 107 -8.14 0.55 5.67
N VAL A 108 -7.44 1.39 4.90
CA VAL A 108 -7.95 2.73 4.61
C VAL A 108 -9.20 2.56 3.75
N LEU A 109 -10.34 2.52 4.41
CA LEU A 109 -11.65 2.54 3.82
C LEU A 109 -11.96 3.99 3.53
N SER A 110 -11.50 4.46 2.38
CA SER A 110 -11.91 5.76 1.88
C SER A 110 -13.30 5.60 1.28
N SER A 111 -14.34 5.69 2.11
CA SER A 111 -15.66 6.01 1.58
C SER A 111 -15.70 7.52 1.38
N LEU A 112 -16.07 7.96 0.18
CA LEU A 112 -16.15 9.38 -0.19
C LEU A 112 -17.33 10.10 0.46
N LEU A 113 -17.79 9.64 1.62
CA LEU A 113 -18.81 10.31 2.41
C LEU A 113 -18.12 11.03 3.57
N PRO A 114 -18.15 12.37 3.61
CA PRO A 114 -17.40 13.17 4.57
C PRO A 114 -17.82 13.02 6.04
N ASN A 115 -18.60 12.00 6.44
CA ASN A 115 -19.00 11.80 7.84
C ASN A 115 -19.33 10.36 8.27
N THR A 116 -19.19 9.33 7.44
CA THR A 116 -19.49 7.95 7.88
C THR A 116 -18.86 6.94 6.93
N VAL A 117 -17.80 6.27 7.37
CA VAL A 117 -17.73 4.82 7.16
C VAL A 117 -18.37 4.27 8.43
N PRO A 118 -19.67 3.93 8.44
CA PRO A 118 -20.22 3.22 9.58
C PRO A 118 -19.36 1.97 9.83
N GLU A 119 -19.07 1.62 11.08
CA GLU A 119 -18.55 0.29 11.47
C GLU A 119 -19.27 -0.84 10.70
N LYS A 120 -20.56 -0.64 10.42
CA LYS A 120 -21.36 -1.50 9.54
C LYS A 120 -20.70 -1.79 8.19
N VAL A 121 -20.02 -0.86 7.52
CA VAL A 121 -19.40 -1.09 6.21
C VAL A 121 -18.18 -2.01 6.33
N VAL A 122 -17.43 -1.95 7.44
CA VAL A 122 -16.34 -2.91 7.70
C VAL A 122 -16.93 -4.31 7.86
N GLY A 123 -17.90 -4.49 8.76
CA GLY A 123 -18.57 -5.79 8.95
C GLY A 123 -19.40 -6.23 7.73
N GLU A 124 -19.80 -5.31 6.87
CA GLU A 124 -20.52 -5.60 5.62
C GLU A 124 -19.59 -5.98 4.46
N ILE A 125 -18.34 -5.50 4.45
CA ILE A 125 -17.29 -5.84 3.47
C ILE A 125 -16.55 -7.11 3.92
N PHE A 126 -16.33 -7.26 5.22
CA PHE A 126 -15.67 -8.39 5.88
C PHE A 126 -16.67 -9.09 6.80
N PRO A 127 -17.66 -9.82 6.26
CA PRO A 127 -18.49 -10.67 7.11
C PRO A 127 -17.59 -11.67 7.85
N GLU A 128 -17.99 -12.11 9.04
CA GLU A 128 -17.23 -13.09 9.84
C GLU A 128 -16.82 -14.33 9.03
N GLU A 129 -17.64 -14.72 8.05
CA GLU A 129 -17.37 -15.82 7.13
C GLU A 129 -16.12 -15.59 6.25
N VAL A 130 -15.79 -14.34 5.92
CA VAL A 130 -14.55 -13.97 5.18
C VAL A 130 -13.33 -14.06 6.09
N MET A 131 -13.50 -13.89 7.40
CA MET A 131 -12.42 -14.04 8.38
C MET A 131 -11.91 -15.48 8.45
N ASP A 132 -12.80 -16.47 8.27
CA ASP A 132 -12.42 -17.88 8.17
C ASP A 132 -11.64 -18.21 6.88
N TYR A 133 -11.71 -17.34 5.86
CA TYR A 133 -11.01 -17.46 4.59
C TYR A 133 -9.66 -16.73 4.55
N TYR A 134 -9.14 -16.24 5.68
CA TYR A 134 -7.76 -15.71 5.72
C TYR A 134 -6.74 -16.81 5.42
N ASP A 135 -6.56 -17.06 4.13
CA ASP A 135 -5.49 -17.88 3.59
C ASP A 135 -4.17 -17.12 3.71
N ASP A 136 -3.08 -17.87 3.91
CA ASP A 136 -1.69 -17.42 4.11
C ASP A 136 -1.13 -16.60 2.93
N GLY A 137 -1.95 -16.35 1.90
CA GLY A 137 -1.62 -15.63 0.70
C GLY A 137 -2.22 -14.23 0.55
N THR A 138 -2.99 -13.66 1.49
CA THR A 138 -3.60 -12.32 1.30
C THR A 138 -2.86 -11.17 1.98
N LEU A 139 -3.24 -9.92 1.66
CA LEU A 139 -2.79 -8.71 2.35
C LEU A 139 -3.53 -8.46 3.67
N LEU A 140 -4.60 -9.22 3.93
CA LEU A 140 -5.49 -9.02 5.07
C LEU A 140 -5.09 -9.85 6.28
N LEU A 141 -4.12 -10.76 6.13
CA LEU A 141 -3.61 -11.57 7.23
C LEU A 141 -3.13 -10.69 8.39
N SER A 142 -3.44 -11.14 9.60
CA SER A 142 -2.94 -10.55 10.84
C SER A 142 -1.42 -10.63 10.86
N VAL A 143 -0.79 -9.52 10.50
CA VAL A 143 0.64 -9.30 10.61
C VAL A 143 0.88 -8.58 11.93
N ASN A 144 1.83 -9.05 12.74
CA ASN A 144 2.37 -8.27 13.86
C ASN A 144 3.10 -7.05 13.26
N PRO A 145 2.45 -5.87 13.18
CA PRO A 145 3.01 -4.73 12.49
C PRO A 145 4.02 -4.03 13.40
N GLY A 146 5.04 -3.44 12.79
CA GLY A 146 5.93 -2.57 13.55
C GLY A 146 5.24 -1.27 13.98
N TYR A 147 5.68 -0.74 15.11
CA TYR A 147 5.25 0.57 15.59
C TYR A 147 6.13 1.70 15.04
N GLU A 148 7.31 1.38 14.50
CA GLU A 148 8.21 2.36 13.89
C GLU A 148 9.08 1.74 12.78
N ILE A 149 9.54 2.59 11.86
CA ILE A 149 10.54 2.24 10.85
C ILE A 149 11.60 3.31 10.75
N CYS A 150 12.86 2.91 10.56
CA CYS A 150 13.95 3.82 10.29
C CYS A 150 14.96 3.23 9.29
N GLU A 151 15.71 4.10 8.64
CA GLU A 151 16.90 3.71 7.88
C GLU A 151 18.10 3.61 8.83
N LYS A 152 18.92 2.55 8.73
CA LYS A 152 20.21 2.44 9.42
C LYS A 152 21.17 3.46 8.82
N ARG A 153 21.22 4.64 9.43
CA ARG A 153 22.03 5.75 8.93
C ARG A 153 23.46 5.72 9.46
N ASN A 154 24.36 6.27 8.65
CA ASN A 154 25.53 6.95 9.17
C ASN A 154 25.11 8.40 9.45
N THR A 155 25.04 8.77 10.73
CA THR A 155 24.48 10.04 11.26
C THR A 155 25.07 11.30 10.63
N GLU A 156 26.20 11.20 9.91
CA GLU A 156 26.92 12.34 9.33
C GLU A 156 26.42 12.79 7.94
N LYS A 157 25.63 11.99 7.20
CA LYS A 157 25.43 12.21 5.75
C LYS A 157 24.03 12.67 5.29
N SER A 158 22.97 12.43 6.06
CA SER A 158 21.61 12.82 5.67
C SER A 158 20.73 13.12 6.89
N LYS A 159 20.10 14.30 6.89
CA LYS A 159 19.09 14.66 7.90
C LYS A 159 17.77 13.91 7.73
N ILE A 160 17.47 13.39 6.53
CA ILE A 160 16.19 12.78 6.20
C ILE A 160 16.23 11.27 6.40
N ASP A 161 15.19 10.71 7.03
CA ASP A 161 14.95 9.27 7.08
C ASP A 161 14.30 8.79 5.78
N TYR A 162 15.04 8.01 5.00
CA TYR A 162 14.54 7.23 3.87
C TYR A 162 13.22 6.50 4.19
N ALA A 163 13.26 5.70 5.24
CA ALA A 163 12.19 4.77 5.53
C ALA A 163 10.95 5.51 6.06
N TYR A 164 11.13 6.33 7.11
CA TYR A 164 10.02 7.06 7.71
C TYR A 164 9.39 8.09 6.75
N ALA A 165 10.19 8.85 5.99
CA ALA A 165 9.61 9.83 5.05
C ALA A 165 8.77 9.16 3.95
N SER A 166 9.11 7.93 3.56
CA SER A 166 8.40 7.19 2.51
C SER A 166 7.08 6.63 3.03
N THR A 167 7.07 6.12 4.27
CA THR A 167 5.82 5.66 4.89
C THR A 167 4.85 6.81 5.12
N GLN A 168 5.33 7.98 5.56
CA GLN A 168 4.51 9.18 5.70
C GLN A 168 3.91 9.64 4.35
N GLN A 169 4.70 9.60 3.28
CA GLN A 169 4.22 9.98 1.93
C GLN A 169 3.15 9.02 1.40
N VAL A 170 3.33 7.71 1.56
CA VAL A 170 2.34 6.76 1.06
C VAL A 170 1.04 6.78 1.88
N VAL A 171 1.10 7.05 3.18
CA VAL A 171 -0.10 7.27 3.99
C VAL A 171 -0.79 8.57 3.60
N SER A 172 -0.03 9.66 3.42
CA SER A 172 -0.57 10.95 2.96
C SER A 172 -1.29 10.80 1.61
N ALA A 173 -0.67 10.08 0.67
CA ALA A 173 -1.31 9.72 -0.59
C ALA A 173 -2.56 8.87 -0.34
N SER A 174 -2.48 7.76 0.40
CA SER A 174 -3.62 6.85 0.58
C SER A 174 -4.83 7.51 1.26
N LEU A 175 -4.60 8.51 2.12
CA LEU A 175 -5.65 9.31 2.76
C LEU A 175 -6.13 10.49 1.89
N ALA A 176 -5.30 10.95 0.96
CA ALA A 176 -5.75 11.87 -0.08
C ALA A 176 -6.63 11.12 -1.08
N ASP A 177 -7.59 11.80 -1.69
CA ASP A 177 -8.38 11.23 -2.79
C ASP A 177 -7.50 11.16 -4.05
N VAL A 178 -6.52 10.26 -4.05
CA VAL A 178 -5.47 10.13 -5.08
C VAL A 178 -6.07 9.75 -6.42
N ILE A 179 -7.28 9.18 -6.47
CA ILE A 179 -7.95 8.95 -7.75
C ILE A 179 -8.69 10.22 -8.17
N PRO A 180 -8.25 10.87 -9.26
CA PRO A 180 -9.01 11.97 -9.81
C PRO A 180 -10.38 11.47 -10.27
N THR A 181 -11.37 12.33 -10.06
CA THR A 181 -12.73 12.36 -10.60
C THR A 181 -12.84 12.04 -12.12
N PHE A 182 -11.73 11.89 -12.86
CA PHE A 182 -11.72 11.57 -14.29
C PHE A 182 -12.17 10.15 -14.63
N MET A 183 -12.28 9.23 -13.66
CA MET A 183 -13.00 7.96 -13.85
C MET A 183 -14.48 8.03 -13.46
N ARG A 184 -14.96 9.19 -13.03
CA ARG A 184 -16.38 9.39 -12.72
C ARG A 184 -17.14 9.46 -14.02
N ASP A 185 -17.96 8.45 -14.29
CA ASP A 185 -19.09 8.63 -15.20
C ASP A 185 -19.96 9.74 -14.61
N GLU A 186 -20.20 10.82 -15.36
CA GLU A 186 -21.05 11.94 -14.92
C GLU A 186 -22.44 11.47 -14.48
N ASN A 187 -22.88 10.28 -14.94
CA ASN A 187 -24.14 9.67 -14.57
C ASN A 187 -24.08 8.81 -13.29
N GLN A 188 -22.90 8.57 -12.71
CA GLN A 188 -22.76 7.78 -11.48
C GLN A 188 -22.97 8.66 -10.24
N THR A 189 -24.07 8.41 -9.53
CA THR A 189 -24.48 9.16 -8.34
C THR A 189 -23.69 8.78 -7.08
N SER A 190 -23.08 7.60 -7.06
CA SER A 190 -22.23 7.12 -5.96
C SER A 190 -21.01 6.40 -6.52
N LEU A 191 -19.87 6.56 -5.83
CA LEU A 191 -18.64 5.83 -6.12
C LEU A 191 -18.62 4.57 -5.23
N PRO A 192 -18.08 3.45 -5.73
CA PRO A 192 -17.92 2.27 -4.90
C PRO A 192 -17.01 2.58 -3.69
N PRO A 193 -17.23 1.94 -2.52
CA PRO A 193 -16.24 1.93 -1.45
C PRO A 193 -14.86 1.56 -1.97
N LYS A 194 -13.83 2.27 -1.47
CA LYS A 194 -12.43 2.02 -1.83
C LYS A 194 -11.70 1.36 -0.66
N VAL A 195 -10.96 0.31 -0.97
CA VAL A 195 -10.01 -0.37 -0.10
C VAL A 195 -8.61 -0.01 -0.57
N VAL A 196 -7.86 0.75 0.23
CA VAL A 196 -6.51 1.21 -0.15
C VAL A 196 -5.45 0.53 0.72
N PHE A 197 -4.43 -0.03 0.06
CA PHE A 197 -3.25 -0.63 0.67
C PHE A 197 -2.00 0.23 0.41
N PRO A 198 -1.64 1.12 1.35
CA PRO A 198 -0.39 1.86 1.29
C PRO A 198 0.80 0.90 1.31
N THR A 199 1.75 1.11 0.39
CA THR A 199 2.89 0.22 0.21
C THR A 199 4.16 1.02 -0.08
N VAL A 200 5.25 0.71 0.61
CA VAL A 200 6.59 1.17 0.23
C VAL A 200 7.33 0.02 -0.43
N VAL A 201 7.87 0.26 -1.62
CA VAL A 201 8.75 -0.69 -2.32
C VAL A 201 10.18 -0.18 -2.27
N THR A 202 11.11 -0.99 -1.79
CA THR A 202 12.53 -0.59 -1.65
C THR A 202 13.51 -1.64 -2.17
N THR A 203 14.69 -1.20 -2.61
CA THR A 203 15.83 -2.09 -2.86
C THR A 203 16.71 -2.31 -1.63
N ALA A 204 16.44 -1.59 -0.53
CA ALA A 204 17.18 -1.75 0.72
C ALA A 204 16.95 -3.12 1.35
N PRO A 205 17.98 -3.71 1.99
CA PRO A 205 17.77 -4.83 2.91
C PRO A 205 16.80 -4.42 4.03
N LEU A 206 15.77 -5.23 4.27
CA LEU A 206 14.75 -4.97 5.28
C LEU A 206 14.95 -5.91 6.48
N TYR A 207 14.88 -5.35 7.68
CA TYR A 207 15.02 -6.10 8.94
C TYR A 207 13.85 -5.80 9.87
N GLU A 208 13.44 -6.81 10.62
CA GLU A 208 12.57 -6.67 11.79
C GLU A 208 13.42 -6.81 13.04
N VAL A 209 13.16 -5.96 14.03
CA VAL A 209 13.87 -5.93 15.30
C VAL A 209 12.86 -5.87 16.44
N TRP A 210 13.07 -6.71 17.45
CA TRP A 210 12.21 -6.80 18.64
C TRP A 210 13.05 -7.19 19.87
N LEU A 211 12.47 -7.05 21.05
CA LEU A 211 13.01 -7.63 22.29
C LEU A 211 12.29 -8.96 22.55
N ASP A 212 13.04 -10.01 22.89
CA ASP A 212 12.41 -11.27 23.34
C ASP A 212 11.95 -11.20 24.80
N SER A 213 11.32 -12.28 25.28
CA SER A 213 10.88 -12.44 26.67
C SER A 213 11.98 -12.29 27.73
N SER A 214 13.26 -12.35 27.35
CA SER A 214 14.42 -12.10 28.22
C SER A 214 14.96 -10.67 28.12
N ALA A 215 14.26 -9.80 27.38
CA ALA A 215 14.68 -8.45 27.01
C ALA A 215 15.97 -8.41 26.16
N ASP A 216 16.29 -9.49 25.45
CA ASP A 216 17.40 -9.53 24.51
C ASP A 216 16.96 -9.05 23.13
N LEU A 217 17.80 -8.22 22.49
CA LEU A 217 17.54 -7.73 21.14
C LEU A 217 17.65 -8.86 20.11
N LYS A 218 16.56 -9.08 19.37
CA LYS A 218 16.48 -9.99 18.22
C LYS A 218 16.35 -9.22 16.92
N ILE A 219 16.85 -9.82 15.85
CA ILE A 219 16.79 -9.25 14.50
C ILE A 219 16.62 -10.37 13.48
N ALA A 220 15.75 -10.15 12.50
CA ALA A 220 15.61 -11.03 11.34
C ALA A 220 15.59 -10.19 10.06
N GLN A 221 16.32 -10.64 9.04
CA GLN A 221 16.16 -10.08 7.70
C GLN A 221 14.88 -10.66 7.09
N VAL A 222 14.04 -9.80 6.54
CA VAL A 222 12.78 -10.19 5.90
C VAL A 222 12.68 -9.54 4.52
N GLU A 223 11.82 -10.08 3.67
CA GLU A 223 11.57 -9.49 2.35
C GLU A 223 10.32 -8.59 2.33
N ARG A 224 9.46 -8.74 3.33
CA ARG A 224 8.23 -7.99 3.55
C ARG A 224 7.99 -7.82 5.05
N SER A 225 7.54 -6.64 5.45
CA SER A 225 7.03 -6.32 6.80
C SER A 225 5.84 -5.36 6.65
N SER A 226 5.22 -5.01 7.76
CA SER A 226 4.26 -3.90 7.86
C SER A 226 4.61 -2.99 9.03
N ILE A 227 4.10 -1.77 8.99
CA ILE A 227 4.03 -0.88 10.16
C ILE A 227 2.64 -0.27 10.28
N VAL A 228 2.27 0.15 11.48
CA VAL A 228 1.11 1.03 11.70
C VAL A 228 1.64 2.43 12.01
N THR A 229 1.12 3.44 11.31
CA THR A 229 1.53 4.84 11.50
C THR A 229 0.38 5.80 11.18
N ARG A 230 0.53 7.06 11.58
CA ARG A 230 -0.39 8.16 11.27
C ARG A 230 0.38 9.37 10.77
N ILE A 231 -0.24 10.18 9.91
CA ILE A 231 0.35 11.42 9.38
C ILE A 231 0.12 12.64 10.29
N SER A 232 -0.84 12.55 11.21
CA SER A 232 -1.13 13.56 12.21
C SER A 232 -1.84 12.93 13.41
N SER A 233 -1.90 13.62 14.55
CA SER A 233 -2.62 13.14 15.73
C SER A 233 -4.13 12.97 15.53
N SER A 234 -4.70 13.66 14.53
CA SER A 234 -6.12 13.57 14.15
C SER A 234 -6.38 12.59 13.00
N SER A 235 -5.33 12.00 12.41
CA SER A 235 -5.48 11.03 11.33
C SER A 235 -5.66 9.63 11.93
N PRO A 236 -6.42 8.75 11.24
CA PRO A 236 -6.50 7.35 11.65
C PRO A 236 -5.11 6.70 11.58
N ASP A 237 -4.94 5.66 12.39
CA ASP A 237 -3.82 4.74 12.24
C ASP A 237 -3.98 3.95 10.94
N VAL A 238 -2.89 3.84 10.19
CA VAL A 238 -2.87 3.24 8.85
C VAL A 238 -1.77 2.20 8.78
N MET A 239 -2.12 1.00 8.33
CA MET A 239 -1.13 -0.03 8.04
C MET A 239 -0.43 0.25 6.70
N VAL A 240 0.89 0.24 6.72
CA VAL A 240 1.75 0.38 5.53
C VAL A 240 2.51 -0.91 5.31
N ASN A 241 2.37 -1.50 4.12
CA ASN A 241 3.21 -2.60 3.69
C ASN A 241 4.60 -2.07 3.33
N VAL A 242 5.67 -2.76 3.72
CA VAL A 242 7.04 -2.44 3.32
C VAL A 242 7.63 -3.67 2.66
N VAL A 243 7.95 -3.56 1.39
CA VAL A 243 8.27 -4.70 0.51
C VAL A 243 9.61 -4.44 -0.17
N THR A 244 10.51 -5.41 -0.11
CA THR A 244 11.73 -5.38 -0.91
C THR A 244 11.39 -5.67 -2.37
N PHE A 245 12.11 -5.08 -3.33
CA PHE A 245 11.87 -5.31 -4.75
C PHE A 245 12.00 -6.80 -5.13
N ALA A 246 12.85 -7.56 -4.43
CA ALA A 246 12.99 -9.00 -4.62
C ALA A 246 11.69 -9.78 -4.34
N ALA A 247 10.90 -9.36 -3.33
CA ALA A 247 9.63 -9.98 -2.98
C ALA A 247 8.42 -9.39 -3.71
N LEU A 248 8.61 -8.49 -4.68
CA LEU A 248 7.50 -7.82 -5.35
C LEU A 248 6.55 -8.81 -6.05
N GLY A 249 7.07 -9.90 -6.63
CA GLY A 249 6.22 -10.90 -7.29
C GLY A 249 5.29 -11.62 -6.31
N ASN A 250 5.81 -12.03 -5.15
CA ASN A 250 5.02 -12.64 -4.09
C ASN A 250 3.99 -11.65 -3.54
N PHE A 251 4.38 -10.38 -3.40
CA PHE A 251 3.45 -9.32 -2.99
C PHE A 251 2.32 -9.10 -3.99
N ILE A 252 2.60 -9.07 -5.30
CA ILE A 252 1.57 -8.95 -6.34
C ILE A 252 0.60 -10.14 -6.30
N ALA A 253 1.10 -11.36 -6.10
CA ALA A 253 0.25 -12.54 -5.93
C ALA A 253 -0.67 -12.39 -4.71
N ALA A 254 -0.18 -11.77 -3.64
CA ALA A 254 -0.99 -11.48 -2.45
C ALA A 254 -2.04 -10.39 -2.69
N CYS A 255 -1.69 -9.35 -3.43
CA CYS A 255 -2.65 -8.34 -3.91
C CYS A 255 -3.77 -9.00 -4.73
N ASP A 256 -3.43 -9.88 -5.67
CA ASP A 256 -4.40 -10.59 -6.52
C ASP A 256 -5.33 -11.50 -5.70
N SER A 257 -4.78 -12.24 -4.75
CA SER A 257 -5.56 -13.12 -3.86
C SER A 257 -6.52 -12.31 -3.00
N THR A 258 -6.05 -11.18 -2.48
CA THR A 258 -6.89 -10.23 -1.73
C THR A 258 -8.01 -9.66 -2.59
N ALA A 259 -7.68 -9.24 -3.81
CA ALA A 259 -8.66 -8.69 -4.73
C ALA A 259 -9.72 -9.71 -5.13
N HIS A 260 -9.30 -10.95 -5.41
CA HIS A 260 -10.21 -12.04 -5.71
C HIS A 260 -11.15 -12.33 -4.53
N MET A 261 -10.62 -12.44 -3.31
CA MET A 261 -11.40 -12.69 -2.10
C MET A 261 -12.46 -11.59 -1.88
N LEU A 262 -12.03 -10.32 -1.84
CA LEU A 262 -12.94 -9.18 -1.61
C LEU A 262 -14.04 -9.10 -2.67
N GLN A 263 -13.70 -9.35 -3.94
CA GLN A 263 -14.67 -9.31 -5.03
C GLN A 263 -15.65 -10.50 -4.97
N THR A 264 -15.20 -11.68 -4.56
CA THR A 264 -16.04 -12.88 -4.44
C THR A 264 -17.01 -12.79 -3.27
N ALA A 265 -16.51 -12.35 -2.11
CA ALA A 265 -17.31 -12.13 -0.91
C ALA A 265 -18.45 -11.12 -1.19
N ASN A 266 -18.11 -10.02 -1.86
CA ASN A 266 -19.09 -9.02 -2.24
C ASN A 266 -20.13 -9.57 -3.24
N TYR A 267 -19.70 -10.38 -4.22
CA TYR A 267 -20.60 -10.96 -5.22
C TYR A 267 -21.67 -11.88 -4.62
N GLN A 268 -21.29 -12.71 -3.63
CA GLN A 268 -22.22 -13.63 -2.96
C GLN A 268 -23.35 -12.87 -2.25
N LYS A 269 -23.03 -11.73 -1.64
CA LYS A 269 -23.99 -10.88 -0.92
C LYS A 269 -25.03 -10.24 -1.83
N THR A 270 -24.63 -9.75 -3.01
CA THR A 270 -25.53 -9.02 -3.91
C THR A 270 -26.55 -9.93 -4.64
N ILE A 271 -26.19 -11.19 -4.91
CA ILE A 271 -26.98 -12.08 -5.79
C ILE A 271 -27.81 -13.13 -5.04
N LEU A 272 -27.49 -13.39 -3.77
CA LEU A 272 -28.30 -14.21 -2.89
C LEU A 272 -28.96 -13.32 -1.83
N PRO A 273 -29.86 -12.39 -2.19
CA PRO A 273 -30.70 -11.77 -1.18
C PRO A 273 -31.47 -12.90 -0.50
N GLU A 274 -31.33 -12.99 0.82
CA GLU A 274 -31.92 -14.03 1.66
C GLU A 274 -33.27 -14.46 1.10
N SER A 275 -33.35 -15.71 0.66
CA SER A 275 -34.62 -16.30 0.24
C SER A 275 -35.47 -16.31 1.50
N GLY A 276 -36.40 -15.36 1.59
CA GLY A 276 -37.10 -15.03 2.84
C GLY A 276 -37.51 -16.27 3.65
N HIS A 277 -36.95 -16.35 4.86
CA HIS A 277 -37.45 -17.17 5.95
C HIS A 277 -38.24 -16.30 6.93
#